data_AF-A0A1Y0IVQ9-F1
#
_entry.id   AF-A0A1Y0IVQ9-F1
#
_cell.length_a   1.000
_cell.length_b   1.000
_cell.length_c   1.000
_cell.angle_alpha   90.00
_cell.angle_beta   90.00
_cell.angle_gamma   90.00
#
_symmetry.space_group_name_H-M   'P 1'
#
loop_
_entity.id
_entity.type
_entity.pdbx_description
1 polymer ?
#
loop_
_entity_poly.entity_id
_entity_poly.type
_entity_poly.pdbx_seq_one_letter_code
_entity_poly.pdbx_strand_id
1 'polypeptide(L)'
;MQPDDLLEICSTCPWLPYGVCQEGIGKVVAGEPLPEVRPKVYGVDVDAQTRCKHYHSDVDIIALKFGCCERYYPCYECHQEVADHEPKPWPRVKFDEPAVLCGACGHELTVQEYKGCDSKCPACAASFNPGCQLHHHLYFES
;
A
#
# COMPACT_ATOMS: atom_id res chain seq x y z
N MET A 1 -30.29 -10.62 1.15
CA MET A 1 -29.58 -10.00 2.27
C MET A 1 -29.84 -8.51 2.18
N GLN A 2 -30.63 -7.96 3.09
CA GLN A 2 -30.85 -6.53 3.27
C GLN A 2 -29.78 -5.98 4.22
N PRO A 3 -29.50 -4.66 4.22
CA PRO A 3 -28.53 -4.06 5.14
C PRO A 3 -28.82 -4.38 6.63
N ASP A 4 -30.10 -4.49 7.00
CA ASP A 4 -30.51 -4.83 8.37
C ASP A 4 -30.14 -6.27 8.79
N ASP A 5 -30.04 -7.21 7.83
CA ASP A 5 -29.62 -8.59 8.11
C ASP A 5 -28.18 -8.64 8.68
N LEU A 6 -27.36 -7.61 8.42
CA LEU A 6 -25.99 -7.51 8.94
C LEU A 6 -25.96 -7.28 10.46
N LEU A 7 -26.95 -6.60 11.02
CA LEU A 7 -27.05 -6.40 12.47
C LEU A 7 -27.29 -7.73 13.19
N GLU A 8 -28.13 -8.60 12.63
CA GLU A 8 -28.37 -9.94 13.18
C GLU A 8 -27.12 -10.82 13.08
N ILE A 9 -26.45 -10.83 11.94
CA ILE A 9 -25.21 -11.60 11.74
C ILE A 9 -24.14 -11.16 12.74
N CYS A 10 -23.97 -9.86 12.90
CA CYS A 10 -22.93 -9.31 13.77
C CYS A 10 -23.21 -9.48 15.26
N SER A 11 -24.47 -9.70 15.66
CA SER A 11 -24.83 -10.01 17.05
C SER A 11 -24.16 -11.30 17.58
N THR A 12 -23.79 -12.21 16.68
CA THR A 12 -23.08 -13.47 17.00
C THR A 12 -21.57 -13.41 16.77
N CYS A 13 -21.02 -12.26 16.36
CA CYS A 13 -19.59 -12.11 16.08
C CYS A 13 -18.75 -12.21 17.38
N PRO A 14 -17.75 -13.11 17.47
CA PRO A 14 -16.88 -13.20 18.65
C PRO A 14 -16.11 -11.91 18.97
N TRP A 15 -15.92 -11.05 17.95
CA TRP A 15 -15.22 -9.79 18.07
C TRP A 15 -16.13 -8.60 18.42
N LEU A 16 -17.44 -8.82 18.54
CA LEU A 16 -18.42 -7.78 18.88
C LEU A 16 -18.05 -6.98 20.15
N PRO A 17 -17.55 -7.58 21.25
CA PRO A 17 -17.16 -6.83 22.45
C PRO A 17 -16.01 -5.83 22.23
N TYR A 18 -15.21 -6.03 21.17
CA TYR A 18 -14.07 -5.17 20.85
C TYR A 18 -14.44 -4.05 19.87
N GLY A 19 -15.71 -3.96 19.44
CA GLY A 19 -16.22 -2.87 18.61
C GLY A 19 -15.74 -2.87 17.15
N VAL A 20 -15.00 -3.89 16.72
CA VAL A 20 -14.29 -3.92 15.42
C VAL A 20 -15.21 -3.69 14.22
N CYS A 21 -16.44 -4.23 14.27
CA CYS A 21 -17.38 -4.17 13.15
C CYS A 21 -18.50 -3.14 13.33
N GLN A 22 -18.72 -2.61 14.54
CA GLN A 22 -19.93 -1.83 14.85
C GLN A 22 -20.05 -0.56 14.02
N GLU A 23 -18.97 0.21 13.90
CA GLU A 23 -18.94 1.43 13.09
C GLU A 23 -19.15 1.13 11.59
N GLY A 24 -18.51 0.06 11.09
CA GLY A 24 -18.64 -0.36 9.70
C GLY A 24 -20.06 -0.79 9.34
N ILE A 25 -20.70 -1.60 10.18
CA ILE A 25 -22.10 -2.02 9.97
C ILE A 25 -23.04 -0.81 10.01
N GLY A 26 -22.81 0.12 10.95
CA GLY A 26 -23.58 1.37 11.04
C GLY A 26 -23.54 2.16 9.74
N LYS A 27 -22.36 2.31 9.13
CA LYS A 27 -22.20 2.96 7.81
C LYS A 27 -23.00 2.24 6.72
N VAL A 28 -22.88 0.91 6.65
CA VAL A 28 -23.59 0.11 5.63
C VAL A 28 -25.11 0.21 5.78
N VAL A 29 -25.64 0.14 7.00
CA VAL A 29 -27.08 0.31 7.29
C VAL A 29 -27.55 1.72 6.92
N ALA A 30 -26.71 2.73 7.14
CA ALA A 30 -26.99 4.11 6.75
C ALA A 30 -26.82 4.38 5.23
N GLY A 31 -26.38 3.40 4.44
CA GLY A 31 -26.07 3.58 3.02
C GLY A 31 -24.80 4.38 2.75
N GLU A 32 -23.94 4.57 3.76
CA GLU A 32 -22.66 5.25 3.65
C GLU A 32 -21.55 4.27 3.18
N PRO A 33 -20.57 4.74 2.39
CA PRO A 33 -19.46 3.90 1.99
C PRO A 33 -18.55 3.57 3.19
N LEU A 34 -17.98 2.36 3.18
CA LEU A 34 -16.93 2.01 4.12
C LEU A 34 -15.66 2.82 3.81
N PRO A 35 -14.85 3.16 4.84
CA PRO A 35 -13.59 3.86 4.62
C PRO A 35 -12.66 3.01 3.75
N GLU A 36 -11.93 3.67 2.84
CA GLU A 36 -10.91 3.00 2.04
C GLU A 36 -9.77 2.52 2.93
N VAL A 37 -9.52 1.21 2.91
CA VAL A 37 -8.40 0.60 3.62
C VAL A 37 -7.21 0.55 2.67
N ARG A 38 -6.17 1.32 2.97
CA ARG A 38 -4.91 1.30 2.22
C ARG A 38 -3.95 0.24 2.79
N PRO A 39 -3.07 -0.35 1.96
CA PRO A 39 -2.01 -1.23 2.46
C PRO A 39 -1.15 -0.51 3.50
N LYS A 40 -0.75 -1.24 4.56
CA LYS A 40 0.18 -0.72 5.54
C LYS A 40 1.56 -0.54 4.92
N VAL A 41 2.16 0.62 5.16
CA VAL A 41 3.53 0.94 4.76
C VAL A 41 4.43 0.96 5.99
N TYR A 42 5.56 0.29 5.89
CA TYR A 42 6.55 0.13 6.96
C TYR A 42 7.77 1.01 6.67
N GLY A 43 8.37 1.57 7.70
CA GLY A 43 9.54 2.44 7.58
C GLY A 43 9.66 3.40 8.74
N VAL A 44 10.49 4.42 8.56
CA VAL A 44 10.80 5.42 9.58
C VAL A 44 10.18 6.75 9.19
N ASP A 45 9.41 7.32 10.12
CA ASP A 45 8.68 8.58 9.96
C ASP A 45 7.87 8.62 8.65
N VAL A 46 7.10 7.55 8.40
CA VAL A 46 6.32 7.40 7.16
C VAL A 46 5.06 8.27 7.21
N ASP A 47 4.89 9.17 6.25
CA ASP A 47 3.70 10.02 6.13
C ASP A 47 2.54 9.32 5.39
N ALA A 48 1.38 10.00 5.33
CA ALA A 48 0.17 9.47 4.67
C ALA A 48 0.32 9.27 3.15
N GLN A 49 1.32 9.89 2.52
CA GLN A 49 1.67 9.76 1.11
C GLN A 49 2.92 8.90 0.89
N THR A 50 3.30 8.10 1.88
CA THR A 50 4.44 7.17 1.87
C THR A 50 5.82 7.80 1.82
N ARG A 51 5.97 9.11 2.04
CA ARG A 51 7.29 9.73 2.21
C ARG A 51 7.92 9.25 3.52
N CYS A 52 9.24 9.19 3.61
CA CYS A 52 9.93 8.75 4.82
C CYS A 52 11.04 9.72 5.23
N LYS A 53 11.66 9.44 6.38
CA LYS A 53 12.85 10.17 6.86
C LYS A 53 13.99 10.29 5.83
N HIS A 54 14.18 9.28 4.98
CA HIS A 54 15.28 9.24 4.00
C HIS A 54 14.98 10.04 2.74
N TYR A 55 13.73 9.97 2.25
CA TYR A 55 13.28 10.61 1.00
C TYR A 55 11.90 11.22 1.22
N HIS A 56 11.80 12.55 1.11
CA HIS A 56 10.59 13.31 1.48
C HIS A 56 10.23 14.45 0.51
N SER A 57 10.73 14.44 -0.73
CA SER A 57 10.27 15.42 -1.72
C SER A 57 8.80 15.21 -2.08
N ASP A 58 8.21 16.19 -2.74
CA ASP A 58 6.79 16.13 -3.14
C ASP A 58 6.46 14.93 -4.03
N VAL A 59 7.46 14.38 -4.73
CA VAL A 59 7.34 13.26 -5.67
C VAL A 59 7.84 11.92 -5.13
N ASP A 60 8.34 11.87 -3.89
CA ASP A 60 8.73 10.62 -3.19
C ASP A 60 7.51 9.92 -2.59
N ILE A 61 6.48 9.74 -3.41
CA ILE A 61 5.13 9.31 -3.00
C ILE A 61 4.79 7.91 -3.51
N ILE A 62 5.79 7.01 -3.50
CA ILE A 62 5.58 5.59 -3.77
C ILE A 62 6.11 4.75 -2.60
N ALA A 63 5.55 3.56 -2.43
CA ALA A 63 6.14 2.50 -1.64
C ALA A 63 6.23 1.22 -2.47
N LEU A 64 7.29 0.43 -2.29
CA LEU A 64 7.54 -0.78 -3.08
C LEU A 64 7.53 -2.01 -2.18
N LYS A 65 7.01 -3.13 -2.70
CA LYS A 65 7.14 -4.43 -2.05
C LYS A 65 8.53 -5.01 -2.25
N PHE A 66 9.04 -5.62 -1.19
CA PHE A 66 10.24 -6.47 -1.25
C PHE A 66 9.83 -7.95 -1.32
N GLY A 67 10.53 -8.73 -2.15
CA GLY A 67 10.24 -10.16 -2.34
C GLY A 67 10.52 -11.04 -1.11
N CYS A 68 11.25 -10.53 -0.11
CA CYS A 68 11.52 -11.25 1.13
C CYS A 68 10.31 -11.35 2.07
N CYS A 69 9.44 -10.34 2.10
CA CYS A 69 8.34 -10.26 3.06
C CYS A 69 7.01 -9.75 2.49
N GLU A 70 6.99 -9.32 1.22
CA GLU A 70 5.82 -8.82 0.50
C GLU A 70 5.13 -7.61 1.17
N ARG A 71 5.89 -6.87 1.98
CA ARG A 71 5.44 -5.63 2.65
C ARG A 71 5.91 -4.40 1.89
N TYR A 72 5.12 -3.34 1.95
CA TYR A 72 5.44 -2.04 1.36
C TYR A 72 6.41 -1.24 2.23
N TYR A 73 7.43 -0.69 1.60
CA TYR A 73 8.36 0.27 2.21
C TYR A 73 8.58 1.47 1.26
N PRO A 74 8.74 2.70 1.76
CA PRO A 74 9.02 3.89 0.95
C PRO A 74 10.33 3.78 0.16
N CYS A 75 11.34 3.17 0.78
CA CYS A 75 12.66 3.02 0.21
C CYS A 75 13.41 1.81 0.78
N TYR A 76 14.53 1.47 0.15
CA TYR A 76 15.45 0.42 0.55
C TYR A 76 16.02 0.62 1.96
N GLU A 77 16.44 1.84 2.30
CA GLU A 77 16.97 2.17 3.63
C GLU A 77 15.93 1.95 4.74
N CYS A 78 14.66 2.28 4.48
CA CYS A 78 13.58 1.97 5.43
C CYS A 78 13.45 0.47 5.69
N HIS A 79 13.58 -0.37 4.65
CA HIS A 79 13.59 -1.81 4.87
C HIS A 79 14.78 -2.24 5.72
N GLN A 80 16.00 -1.78 5.38
CA GLN A 80 17.20 -2.15 6.13
C GLN A 80 17.14 -1.73 7.61
N GLU A 81 16.49 -0.60 7.93
CA GLU A 81 16.41 -0.10 9.29
C GLU A 81 15.36 -0.81 10.15
N VAL A 82 14.19 -1.17 9.59
CA VAL A 82 13.06 -1.67 10.38
C VAL A 82 12.74 -3.16 10.19
N ALA A 83 13.29 -3.81 9.16
CA ALA A 83 13.15 -5.25 8.97
C ALA A 83 14.26 -6.00 9.73
N ASP A 84 13.94 -7.21 10.16
CA ASP A 84 14.85 -8.15 10.85
C ASP A 84 15.61 -9.07 9.88
N HIS A 85 15.59 -8.75 8.58
CA HIS A 85 16.17 -9.55 7.52
C HIS A 85 16.62 -8.68 6.34
N GLU A 86 17.48 -9.26 5.50
CA GLU A 86 18.00 -8.57 4.31
C GLU A 86 16.91 -8.39 3.22
N PRO A 87 16.88 -7.23 2.55
CA PRO A 87 15.96 -6.99 1.45
C PRO A 87 16.24 -7.91 0.26
N LYS A 88 15.16 -8.42 -0.34
CA LYS A 88 15.22 -9.14 -1.63
C LYS A 88 14.38 -8.41 -2.67
N PRO A 89 14.88 -8.24 -3.91
CA PRO A 89 14.09 -7.68 -5.00
C PRO A 89 12.80 -8.49 -5.22
N TRP A 90 11.75 -7.81 -5.70
CA TRP A 90 10.51 -8.44 -6.12
C TRP A 90 10.79 -9.41 -7.29
N PRO A 91 10.33 -10.66 -7.21
CA PRO A 91 10.74 -11.69 -8.15
C PRO A 91 10.08 -11.51 -9.52
N ARG A 92 10.82 -11.82 -10.59
CA ARG A 92 10.34 -11.62 -11.98
C ARG A 92 9.04 -12.36 -12.29
N VAL A 93 8.88 -13.54 -11.70
CA VAL A 93 7.68 -14.39 -11.86
C VAL A 93 6.41 -13.76 -11.29
N LYS A 94 6.52 -12.66 -10.52
CA LYS A 94 5.40 -11.92 -9.91
C LYS A 94 5.23 -10.51 -10.50
N PHE A 95 5.77 -10.21 -11.67
CA PHE A 95 5.74 -8.84 -12.21
C PHE A 95 4.35 -8.35 -12.63
N ASP A 96 3.42 -9.26 -12.78
CA ASP A 96 1.99 -9.05 -13.00
C ASP A 96 1.18 -8.94 -11.69
N GLU A 97 1.82 -9.13 -10.53
CA GLU A 97 1.21 -8.88 -9.22
C GLU A 97 1.46 -7.42 -8.76
N PRO A 98 0.55 -6.84 -7.94
CA PRO A 98 0.74 -5.49 -7.41
C PRO A 98 1.95 -5.40 -6.46
N ALA A 99 2.87 -4.49 -6.78
CA ALA A 99 4.15 -4.34 -6.08
C ALA A 99 4.55 -2.88 -5.80
N VAL A 100 3.85 -1.90 -6.38
CA VAL A 100 4.14 -0.47 -6.19
C VAL A 100 2.87 0.25 -5.76
N LEU A 101 2.89 0.84 -4.57
CA LEU A 101 1.77 1.62 -4.03
C LEU A 101 1.96 3.09 -4.35
N CYS A 102 0.94 3.73 -4.94
CA CYS A 102 0.88 5.19 -5.05
C CYS A 102 0.41 5.80 -3.73
N GLY A 103 1.25 6.62 -3.08
CA GLY A 103 0.91 7.30 -1.83
C GLY A 103 -0.18 8.36 -1.96
N ALA A 104 -0.36 8.96 -3.14
CA ALA A 104 -1.41 9.96 -3.35
C ALA A 104 -2.82 9.34 -3.32
N CYS A 105 -3.05 8.29 -4.12
CA CYS A 105 -4.38 7.70 -4.28
C CYS A 105 -4.57 6.31 -3.67
N GLY A 106 -3.50 5.63 -3.26
CA GLY A 106 -3.56 4.26 -2.74
C GLY A 106 -3.66 3.17 -3.80
N HIS A 107 -3.64 3.52 -5.09
CA HIS A 107 -3.63 2.53 -6.18
C HIS A 107 -2.35 1.68 -6.12
N GLU A 108 -2.49 0.36 -6.16
CA GLU A 108 -1.38 -0.58 -6.27
C GLU A 108 -1.15 -0.93 -7.75
N LEU A 109 0.02 -0.59 -8.27
CA LEU A 109 0.47 -0.90 -9.61
C LEU A 109 1.29 -2.19 -9.62
N THR A 110 1.21 -2.92 -10.72
CA THR A 110 2.17 -3.97 -11.09
C THR A 110 3.53 -3.35 -11.45
N VAL A 111 4.57 -4.19 -11.50
CA VAL A 111 5.91 -3.73 -11.92
C VAL A 111 5.89 -3.24 -13.37
N GLN A 112 5.10 -3.88 -14.23
CA GLN A 112 4.97 -3.52 -15.65
C GLN A 112 4.32 -2.14 -15.81
N GLU A 113 3.21 -1.90 -15.11
CA GLU A 113 2.53 -0.59 -15.12
C GLU A 113 3.45 0.51 -14.59
N TYR A 114 4.12 0.27 -13.45
CA TYR A 114 5.03 1.25 -12.87
C TYR A 114 6.18 1.61 -13.82
N LYS A 115 6.80 0.62 -14.48
CA LYS A 115 7.88 0.87 -15.46
C LYS A 115 7.39 1.58 -16.72
N GLY A 116 6.11 1.46 -17.08
CA GLY A 116 5.51 2.03 -18.29
C GLY A 116 4.73 3.33 -18.09
N CYS A 117 4.67 3.88 -16.87
CA CYS A 117 3.78 4.99 -16.54
C CYS A 117 4.40 6.40 -16.69
N ASP A 118 5.59 6.53 -17.26
CA ASP A 118 6.32 7.80 -17.40
C ASP A 118 6.46 8.58 -16.08
N SER A 119 6.69 7.84 -14.98
CA SER A 119 6.77 8.38 -13.62
C SER A 119 5.51 9.17 -13.21
N LYS A 120 4.32 8.73 -13.63
CA LYS A 120 3.04 9.28 -13.18
C LYS A 120 2.07 8.17 -12.86
N CYS A 121 1.32 8.32 -11.78
CA CYS A 121 0.28 7.36 -11.43
C CYS A 121 -0.77 7.27 -12.56
N PRO A 122 -1.09 6.09 -13.11
CA PRO A 122 -2.13 5.95 -14.14
C PRO A 122 -3.54 6.22 -13.58
N ALA A 123 -3.74 6.08 -12.27
CA ALA A 123 -5.04 6.30 -11.63
C ALA A 123 -5.31 7.76 -11.26
N CYS A 124 -4.30 8.52 -10.81
CA CYS A 124 -4.50 9.89 -10.32
C CYS A 124 -3.58 10.96 -10.94
N ALA A 125 -2.72 10.58 -11.88
CA ALA A 125 -1.75 11.44 -12.57
C ALA A 125 -0.70 12.14 -11.66
N ALA A 126 -0.62 11.78 -10.37
CA ALA A 126 0.40 12.29 -9.47
C ALA A 126 1.81 11.90 -9.97
N SER A 127 2.75 12.85 -9.90
CA SER A 127 4.13 12.64 -10.32
C SER A 127 4.90 11.81 -9.30
N PHE A 128 5.64 10.82 -9.79
CA PHE A 128 6.61 10.04 -9.04
C PHE A 128 8.02 10.56 -9.30
N ASN A 129 8.94 10.27 -8.39
CA ASN A 129 10.34 10.61 -8.57
C ASN A 129 10.96 9.80 -9.73
N PRO A 130 11.35 10.41 -10.86
CA PRO A 130 11.97 9.67 -11.97
C PRO A 130 13.34 9.10 -11.61
N GLY A 131 14.01 9.65 -10.58
CA GLY A 131 15.27 9.14 -10.05
C GLY A 131 15.15 7.72 -9.45
N CYS A 132 13.95 7.27 -9.06
CA CYS A 132 13.71 5.90 -8.60
C CYS A 132 14.11 4.85 -9.67
N GLN A 133 14.08 5.22 -10.95
CA GLN A 133 14.45 4.33 -12.05
C GLN A 133 15.91 3.87 -12.00
N LEU A 134 16.80 4.70 -11.45
CA LEU A 134 18.22 4.39 -11.28
C LEU A 134 18.44 3.24 -10.27
N HIS A 135 17.45 2.99 -9.41
CA HIS A 135 17.52 2.03 -8.32
C HIS A 135 16.65 0.79 -8.55
N HIS A 136 16.10 0.58 -9.75
CA HIS A 136 15.23 -0.57 -10.05
C HIS A 136 15.84 -1.91 -9.66
N HIS A 137 17.16 -2.07 -9.77
CA HIS A 137 17.88 -3.29 -9.41
C HIS A 137 17.80 -3.63 -7.91
N LEU A 138 17.51 -2.66 -7.04
CA LEU A 138 17.30 -2.90 -5.60
C LEU A 138 15.90 -3.46 -5.31
N TYR A 139 14.92 -3.16 -6.16
CA TYR A 139 13.51 -3.47 -5.92
C TYR A 139 12.94 -4.55 -6.85
N PHE A 140 13.54 -4.79 -8.01
CA PHE A 140 13.03 -5.70 -9.03
C PHE A 140 14.15 -6.59 -9.57
N GLU A 141 13.88 -7.88 -9.72
CA GLU A 141 14.76 -8.76 -10.50
C GLU A 141 14.83 -8.33 -11.98
N SER A 142 15.90 -8.73 -12.68
CA SER A 142 16.12 -8.36 -14.09
C SER A 142 15.38 -9.24 -15.09
#